data_AF-A0AAE0TEE9-F1
#
_entry.id   AF-A0AAE0TEE9-F1
#
_cell.length_a   1.000
_cell.length_b   1.000
_cell.length_c   1.000
_cell.angle_alpha   90.00
_cell.angle_beta   90.00
_cell.angle_gamma   90.00
#
_symmetry.space_group_name_H-M   'P 1'
#
loop_
_entity.id
_entity.type
_entity.pdbx_description
1 polymer ?
#
loop_
_entity_poly.entity_id
_entity_poly.type
_entity_poly.pdbx_seq_one_letter_code
_entity_poly.pdbx_strand_id
1 'polypeptide(L)'
;MASIFLEPEQDADEEFFNKLLLQASQDPSLLSGMAPPRGAVPTVQVLPKPGFCVKTKNSKQEKVFVNVCQSENVPNAKDLTDDELLKVLDSEDPYSFRIPMAIGEPHVEMDKSGGGCTAYDVVINPNFFSKIQKNELFKTFFLTVTLEGIESKYNVELSREWIILKNRKFVGHLLEQNVRTQSKPLIMESDEGNKDILPSSEAQRRPPLIQEMDFKEDMKSKGKQPDFRILQEPPEGHPEFLVAEINLPQLKVASSLTVDIGEDRILLQTRSNAYYLDIYIPYNVIQEECGAQFNRKTRVLTVTMPVQPDS
;
A
#
# COMPACT_ATOMS: atom_id res chain seq x y z
N MET A 1 -49.01 16.26 15.26
CA MET A 1 -48.96 15.19 14.25
C MET A 1 -47.51 15.12 13.78
N ALA A 2 -46.63 14.57 14.62
CA ALA A 2 -46.22 13.16 14.69
C ALA A 2 -44.80 13.05 14.10
N SER A 3 -43.81 13.31 14.95
CA SER A 3 -42.40 12.99 14.74
C SER A 3 -42.22 11.49 14.98
N ILE A 4 -41.69 10.78 13.99
CA ILE A 4 -41.25 9.38 14.16
C ILE A 4 -39.74 9.41 14.26
N PHE A 5 -39.24 9.24 15.48
CA PHE A 5 -37.87 8.82 15.74
C PHE A 5 -37.81 7.31 15.51
N LEU A 6 -36.84 6.87 14.69
CA LEU A 6 -36.41 5.47 14.63
C LEU A 6 -35.14 5.37 15.49
N GLU A 7 -35.25 4.72 16.65
CA GLU A 7 -34.10 4.30 17.45
C GLU A 7 -33.43 3.09 16.77
N PRO A 8 -32.08 3.01 16.75
CA PRO A 8 -31.38 1.82 16.27
C PRO A 8 -31.25 0.80 17.40
N GLU A 9 -31.66 -0.45 17.16
CA GLU A 9 -31.38 -1.60 18.03
C GLU A 9 -29.86 -1.84 18.07
N GLN A 10 -29.18 -1.47 19.17
CA GLN A 10 -27.75 -1.78 19.38
C GLN A 10 -27.35 -2.13 20.83
N ASP A 11 -28.30 -2.27 21.76
CA ASP A 11 -27.98 -2.44 23.19
C ASP A 11 -27.67 -3.89 23.62
N ALA A 12 -28.14 -4.90 22.89
CA ALA A 12 -28.03 -6.30 23.33
C ALA A 12 -26.60 -6.89 23.22
N ASP A 13 -25.81 -6.43 22.25
CA ASP A 13 -24.47 -6.94 22.00
C ASP A 13 -23.44 -6.36 22.99
N GLU A 14 -23.66 -5.12 23.43
CA GLU A 14 -22.76 -4.42 24.36
C GLU A 14 -22.89 -4.96 25.79
N GLU A 15 -24.11 -5.24 26.23
CA GLU A 15 -24.33 -5.90 27.54
C GLU A 15 -23.73 -7.31 27.57
N PHE A 16 -23.85 -8.07 26.48
CA PHE A 16 -23.27 -9.41 26.40
C PHE A 16 -21.73 -9.35 26.46
N PHE A 17 -21.12 -8.41 25.75
CA PHE A 17 -19.66 -8.23 25.74
C PHE A 17 -19.12 -7.75 27.10
N ASN A 18 -19.82 -6.78 27.73
CA ASN A 18 -19.45 -6.30 29.05
C ASN A 18 -19.63 -7.38 30.13
N LYS A 19 -20.68 -8.20 30.04
CA LYS A 19 -20.88 -9.34 30.94
C LYS A 19 -19.79 -10.39 30.77
N LEU A 20 -19.37 -10.67 29.54
CA LEU A 20 -18.28 -11.61 29.25
C LEU A 20 -16.93 -11.10 29.80
N LEU A 21 -16.64 -9.80 29.64
CA LEU A 21 -15.44 -9.16 30.22
C LEU A 21 -15.43 -9.21 31.74
N LEU A 22 -16.57 -8.91 32.37
CA LEU A 22 -16.70 -8.93 33.83
C LEU A 22 -16.48 -10.36 34.37
N GLN A 23 -16.99 -11.37 33.67
CA GLN A 23 -16.84 -12.78 34.04
C GLN A 23 -15.39 -13.27 33.89
N ALA A 24 -14.67 -12.82 32.85
CA ALA A 24 -13.25 -13.14 32.63
C ALA A 24 -12.32 -12.49 33.67
N SER A 25 -12.72 -11.34 34.24
CA SER A 25 -11.96 -10.70 35.32
C SER A 25 -12.07 -11.42 36.67
N GLN A 26 -13.13 -12.20 36.87
CA GLN A 26 -13.43 -12.89 38.13
C GLN A 26 -12.85 -14.31 38.17
N ASP A 27 -12.56 -14.92 37.02
CA ASP A 27 -11.95 -16.25 36.94
C ASP A 27 -10.84 -16.31 35.87
N PRO A 28 -9.57 -16.05 36.26
CA PRO A 28 -8.42 -16.05 35.34
C PRO A 28 -8.18 -17.41 34.64
N SER A 29 -8.79 -18.49 35.13
CA SER A 29 -8.65 -19.83 34.56
C SER A 29 -9.41 -20.02 33.25
N LEU A 30 -10.41 -19.17 32.95
CA LEU A 30 -11.18 -19.19 31.70
C LEU A 30 -10.37 -18.73 30.47
N LEU A 31 -9.27 -18.00 30.67
CA LEU A 31 -8.35 -17.58 29.60
C LEU A 31 -7.41 -18.70 29.14
N SER A 32 -7.25 -19.76 29.93
CA SER A 32 -6.29 -20.84 29.64
C SER A 32 -6.73 -21.80 28.52
N GLY A 33 -7.97 -21.68 28.02
CA GLY A 33 -8.55 -22.58 27.01
C GLY A 33 -8.87 -21.93 25.66
N MET A 34 -8.68 -20.61 25.51
CA MET A 34 -8.92 -19.95 24.22
C MET A 34 -7.71 -20.14 23.33
N ALA A 35 -7.77 -21.13 22.43
CA ALA A 35 -6.85 -21.19 21.31
C ALA A 35 -6.86 -19.83 20.60
N PRO A 36 -5.69 -19.28 20.24
CA PRO A 36 -5.64 -18.01 19.52
C PRO A 36 -6.53 -18.10 18.26
N PRO A 37 -7.25 -17.02 17.90
CA PRO A 37 -8.10 -17.04 16.72
C PRO A 37 -7.29 -17.57 15.52
N ARG A 38 -7.87 -18.48 14.73
CA ARG A 38 -7.20 -19.10 13.58
C ARG A 38 -6.65 -17.99 12.67
N GLY A 39 -5.32 -17.87 12.59
CA GLY A 39 -4.62 -16.83 11.84
C GLY A 39 -3.91 -15.75 12.66
N ALA A 40 -3.94 -15.78 13.99
CA ALA A 40 -3.13 -14.89 14.81
C ALA A 40 -1.64 -15.23 14.67
N VAL A 41 -0.88 -14.29 14.09
CA VAL A 41 0.59 -14.37 14.07
C VAL A 41 1.09 -14.26 15.51
N PRO A 42 1.98 -15.15 16.00
CA PRO A 42 2.49 -15.06 17.36
C PRO A 42 3.18 -13.71 17.59
N THR A 43 2.72 -12.97 18.59
CA THR A 43 3.33 -11.73 19.05
C THR A 43 4.05 -11.98 20.37
N VAL A 44 5.31 -11.57 20.45
CA VAL A 44 6.11 -11.64 21.68
C VAL A 44 6.36 -10.22 22.15
N GLN A 45 6.15 -9.97 23.44
CA GLN A 45 6.60 -8.73 24.08
C GLN A 45 8.11 -8.78 24.22
N VAL A 46 8.80 -7.81 23.62
CA VAL A 46 10.26 -7.75 23.63
C VAL A 46 10.71 -6.40 24.13
N LEU A 47 11.79 -6.42 24.89
CA LEU A 47 12.56 -5.22 25.21
C LEU A 47 13.66 -5.06 24.14
N PRO A 48 13.50 -4.17 23.15
CA PRO A 48 14.46 -4.06 22.06
C PRO A 48 15.77 -3.41 22.50
N LYS A 49 16.88 -3.75 21.85
CA LYS A 49 18.19 -3.12 22.09
C LYS A 49 18.32 -1.84 21.27
N PRO A 50 18.65 -0.67 21.85
CA PRO A 50 18.85 0.56 21.09
C PRO A 50 19.92 0.44 20.02
N GLY A 51 19.66 0.99 18.83
CA GLY A 51 20.61 1.10 17.73
C GLY A 51 21.06 2.54 17.52
N PHE A 52 20.28 3.29 16.76
CA PHE A 52 20.50 4.72 16.49
C PHE A 52 19.18 5.48 16.45
N CYS A 53 19.24 6.79 16.65
CA CYS A 53 18.08 7.67 16.61
C CYS A 53 18.16 8.62 15.42
N VAL A 54 17.06 8.73 14.69
CA VAL A 54 16.89 9.61 13.55
C VAL A 54 16.01 10.78 13.97
N LYS A 55 16.41 12.00 13.61
CA LYS A 55 15.62 13.21 13.79
C LYS A 55 15.13 13.68 12.43
N THR A 56 13.83 13.88 12.29
CA THR A 56 13.17 14.49 11.14
C THR A 56 12.14 15.53 11.64
N LYS A 57 11.28 16.01 10.74
CA LYS A 57 10.16 16.90 11.04
C LYS A 57 8.89 16.41 10.37
N ASN A 58 7.74 16.82 10.89
CA ASN A 58 6.46 16.64 10.22
C ASN A 58 6.13 17.84 9.29
N SER A 59 4.97 17.79 8.63
CA SER A 59 4.46 18.89 7.78
C SER A 59 4.29 20.23 8.52
N LYS A 60 4.08 20.19 9.84
CA LYS A 60 4.00 21.37 10.73
C LYS A 60 5.36 21.89 11.22
N GLN A 61 6.47 21.36 10.69
CA GLN A 61 7.84 21.67 11.12
C GLN A 61 8.18 21.27 12.58
N GLU A 62 7.35 20.46 13.22
CA GLU A 62 7.58 19.94 14.56
C GLU A 62 8.60 18.80 14.53
N LYS A 63 9.41 18.68 15.60
CA LYS A 63 10.47 17.67 15.67
C LYS A 63 9.86 16.29 15.86
N VAL A 64 10.30 15.35 15.03
CA VAL A 64 9.95 13.94 15.13
C VAL A 64 11.23 13.11 15.27
N PHE A 65 11.21 12.13 16.17
CA PHE A 65 12.30 11.19 16.39
C PHE A 65 11.88 9.77 16.01
N VAL A 66 12.78 9.03 15.38
CA VAL A 66 12.60 7.61 15.08
C VAL A 66 13.76 6.83 15.70
N ASN A 67 13.44 6.02 16.70
CA ASN A 67 14.39 5.19 17.43
C ASN A 67 14.50 3.83 16.73
N VAL A 68 15.60 3.59 16.01
CA VAL A 68 15.86 2.29 15.38
C VAL A 68 16.50 1.36 16.40
N CYS A 69 15.77 0.33 16.78
CA CYS A 69 16.14 -0.67 17.78
C CYS A 69 16.21 -2.07 17.17
N GLN A 70 16.73 -3.03 17.93
CA GLN A 70 17.06 -4.37 17.47
C GLN A 70 16.42 -5.45 18.35
N SER A 71 15.89 -6.50 17.74
CA SER A 71 15.42 -7.70 18.46
C SER A 71 15.51 -8.93 17.57
N GLU A 72 16.01 -10.04 18.11
CA GLU A 72 16.09 -11.33 17.42
C GLU A 72 14.70 -11.91 17.09
N ASN A 73 13.67 -11.45 17.80
CA ASN A 73 12.29 -11.83 17.58
C ASN A 73 11.66 -11.16 16.35
N VAL A 74 12.31 -10.16 15.74
CA VAL A 74 11.89 -9.66 14.42
C VAL A 74 12.51 -10.55 13.34
N PRO A 75 11.74 -11.07 12.38
CA PRO A 75 12.29 -11.82 11.25
C PRO A 75 13.37 -11.04 10.50
N ASN A 76 14.41 -11.73 10.03
CA ASN A 76 15.42 -11.10 9.20
C ASN A 76 14.86 -10.70 7.82
N ALA A 77 15.34 -9.60 7.25
CA ALA A 77 15.03 -9.25 5.87
C ALA A 77 15.72 -10.24 4.91
N LYS A 78 15.19 -10.38 3.68
CA LYS A 78 15.87 -11.14 2.63
C LYS A 78 17.25 -10.53 2.38
N ASP A 79 18.25 -11.37 2.26
CA ASP A 79 19.58 -10.88 1.91
C ASP A 79 19.61 -10.60 0.41
N LEU A 80 19.93 -9.35 0.06
CA LEU A 80 20.02 -8.83 -1.30
C LEU A 80 21.36 -8.13 -1.47
N THR A 81 21.99 -8.27 -2.62
CA THR A 81 23.14 -7.44 -2.99
C THR A 81 22.71 -6.03 -3.38
N ASP A 82 23.66 -5.10 -3.47
CA ASP A 82 23.39 -3.72 -3.88
C ASP A 82 22.79 -3.66 -5.28
N ASP A 83 23.33 -4.45 -6.22
CA ASP A 83 22.82 -4.55 -7.60
C ASP A 83 21.40 -5.10 -7.65
N GLU A 84 21.07 -6.06 -6.80
CA GLU A 84 19.70 -6.60 -6.71
C GLU A 84 18.74 -5.59 -6.09
N LEU A 85 19.17 -4.82 -5.10
CA LEU A 85 18.36 -3.76 -4.53
C LEU A 85 18.10 -2.65 -5.56
N LEU A 86 19.10 -2.25 -6.35
CA LEU A 86 18.91 -1.31 -7.46
C LEU A 86 17.91 -1.84 -8.49
N LYS A 87 18.03 -3.12 -8.87
CA LYS A 87 17.04 -3.75 -9.77
C LYS A 87 15.63 -3.75 -9.17
N VAL A 88 15.48 -3.95 -7.85
CA VAL A 88 14.17 -3.87 -7.19
C VAL A 88 13.63 -2.45 -7.24
N LEU A 89 14.47 -1.43 -7.00
CA LEU A 89 14.08 -0.03 -7.08
C LEU A 89 13.66 0.38 -8.50
N ASP A 90 14.31 -0.18 -9.53
CA ASP A 90 14.00 0.06 -10.94
C ASP A 90 12.91 -0.88 -11.51
N SER A 91 12.46 -1.87 -10.73
CA SER A 91 11.51 -2.89 -11.20
C SER A 91 10.06 -2.41 -11.20
N GLU A 92 9.25 -3.08 -12.02
CA GLU A 92 7.80 -2.89 -12.07
C GLU A 92 7.06 -3.36 -10.79
N ASP A 93 7.70 -4.17 -9.94
CA ASP A 93 7.20 -4.60 -8.63
C ASP A 93 8.16 -4.18 -7.51
N PRO A 94 8.16 -2.89 -7.13
CA PRO A 94 9.04 -2.37 -6.08
C PRO A 94 8.70 -2.93 -4.69
N TYR A 95 7.58 -3.64 -4.54
CA TYR A 95 7.17 -4.30 -3.28
C TYR A 95 7.71 -5.73 -3.13
N SER A 96 8.48 -6.21 -4.12
CA SER A 96 9.10 -7.53 -4.12
C SER A 96 10.10 -7.72 -2.97
N PHE A 97 10.75 -6.64 -2.53
CA PHE A 97 11.56 -6.62 -1.32
C PHE A 97 10.78 -6.01 -0.15
N ARG A 98 10.68 -6.79 0.93
CA ARG A 98 10.04 -6.36 2.18
C ARG A 98 11.06 -6.40 3.29
N ILE A 99 11.07 -5.35 4.10
CA ILE A 99 11.83 -5.28 5.34
C ILE A 99 10.86 -5.55 6.50
N PRO A 100 10.98 -6.69 7.20
CA PRO A 100 10.23 -6.91 8.42
C PRO A 100 10.69 -5.91 9.49
N MET A 101 9.74 -5.13 10.01
CA MET A 101 9.97 -4.23 11.12
C MET A 101 8.71 -4.13 11.98
N ALA A 102 8.87 -3.90 13.28
CA ALA A 102 7.78 -3.52 14.17
C ALA A 102 7.83 -2.01 14.38
N ILE A 103 6.70 -1.33 14.14
CA ILE A 103 6.55 0.10 14.36
C ILE A 103 5.72 0.27 15.63
N GLY A 104 6.32 0.76 16.71
CA GLY A 104 5.68 1.04 17.98
C GLY A 104 4.75 2.24 17.96
N GLU A 105 3.92 2.38 19.00
CA GLU A 105 3.02 3.53 19.18
C GLU A 105 3.80 4.84 19.36
N PRO A 106 3.25 5.98 18.90
CA PRO A 106 3.87 7.27 19.14
C PRO A 106 3.90 7.60 20.64
N HIS A 107 5.00 8.14 21.11
CA HIS A 107 5.11 8.69 22.46
C HIS A 107 5.65 10.12 22.44
N VAL A 108 5.22 10.92 23.42
CA VAL A 108 5.56 12.33 23.52
C VAL A 108 6.75 12.49 24.46
N GLU A 109 7.76 13.20 23.97
CA GLU A 109 9.04 13.39 24.65
C GLU A 109 9.40 14.88 24.70
N MET A 110 10.25 15.25 25.66
CA MET A 110 10.80 16.61 25.72
C MET A 110 12.16 16.70 25.05
N ASP A 111 12.33 17.68 24.18
CA ASP A 111 13.63 17.99 23.61
C ASP A 111 14.52 18.78 24.60
N LYS A 112 15.79 18.99 24.23
CA LYS A 112 16.75 19.74 25.08
C LYS A 112 16.36 21.20 25.31
N SER A 113 15.47 21.76 24.49
CA SER A 113 14.92 23.11 24.60
C SER A 113 13.60 23.16 25.38
N GLY A 114 13.13 22.02 25.92
CA GLY A 114 11.86 21.92 26.64
C GLY A 114 10.62 21.89 25.74
N GLY A 115 10.79 21.78 24.43
CA GLY A 115 9.69 21.63 23.48
C GLY A 115 9.23 20.19 23.38
N GLY A 116 7.91 19.97 23.32
CA GLY A 116 7.33 18.67 23.06
C GLY A 116 7.69 18.16 21.65
N CYS A 117 8.00 16.87 21.54
CA CYS A 117 8.30 16.20 20.29
C CYS A 117 7.74 14.78 20.29
N THR A 118 7.46 14.24 19.11
CA THR A 118 6.94 12.87 18.97
C THR A 118 8.07 11.93 18.65
N ALA A 119 8.11 10.77 19.31
CA ALA A 119 9.04 9.70 19.04
C ALA A 119 8.31 8.41 18.65
N TYR A 120 8.91 7.67 17.72
CA TYR A 120 8.46 6.35 17.27
C TYR A 120 9.60 5.36 17.43
N ASP A 121 9.36 4.19 18.01
CA ASP A 121 10.39 3.14 18.05
C ASP A 121 10.12 2.08 16.98
N VAL A 122 11.16 1.79 16.22
CA VAL A 122 11.13 0.84 15.11
C VAL A 122 12.12 -0.27 15.40
N VAL A 123 11.63 -1.50 15.49
CA VAL A 123 12.44 -2.67 15.83
C VAL A 123 12.70 -3.51 14.59
N ILE A 124 13.97 -3.82 14.33
CA ILE A 124 14.42 -4.68 13.23
C ILE A 124 15.31 -5.82 13.72
N ASN A 125 15.56 -6.80 12.84
CA ASN A 125 16.47 -7.89 13.15
C ASN A 125 17.94 -7.39 13.28
N PRO A 126 18.74 -7.87 14.26
CA PRO A 126 20.14 -7.46 14.43
C PRO A 126 21.06 -7.71 13.23
N ASN A 127 20.79 -8.75 12.43
CA ASN A 127 21.58 -9.06 11.23
C ASN A 127 21.34 -8.00 10.15
N PHE A 128 20.08 -7.67 9.91
CA PHE A 128 19.72 -6.57 9.00
C PHE A 128 20.24 -5.22 9.51
N PHE A 129 20.16 -4.97 10.83
CA PHE A 129 20.74 -3.78 11.44
C PHE A 129 22.25 -3.66 11.16
N SER A 130 22.99 -4.76 11.30
CA SER A 130 24.43 -4.81 11.02
C SER A 130 24.75 -4.50 9.55
N LYS A 131 23.87 -4.92 8.63
CA LYS A 131 23.99 -4.62 7.20
C LYS A 131 23.78 -3.15 6.90
N ILE A 132 22.68 -2.56 7.38
CA ILE A 132 22.41 -1.12 7.14
C ILE A 132 23.46 -0.23 7.80
N GLN A 133 24.11 -0.65 8.89
CA GLN A 133 25.18 0.15 9.49
C GLN A 133 26.43 0.26 8.60
N LYS A 134 26.72 -0.77 7.79
CA LYS A 134 27.91 -0.84 6.93
C LYS A 134 27.66 -0.34 5.51
N ASN A 135 26.39 -0.22 5.11
CA ASN A 135 26.00 0.11 3.74
C ASN A 135 25.00 1.29 3.74
N GLU A 136 25.45 2.44 3.22
CA GLU A 136 24.66 3.67 3.19
C GLU A 136 23.47 3.60 2.23
N LEU A 137 23.56 2.83 1.14
CA LEU A 137 22.46 2.63 0.20
C LEU A 137 21.32 1.88 0.89
N PHE A 138 21.62 0.76 1.56
CA PHE A 138 20.65 0.02 2.36
C PHE A 138 20.13 0.82 3.55
N LYS A 139 20.97 1.64 4.19
CA LYS A 139 20.52 2.54 5.27
C LYS A 139 19.51 3.57 4.78
N THR A 140 19.79 4.22 3.66
CA THR A 140 18.91 5.22 3.06
C THR A 140 17.60 4.59 2.64
N PHE A 141 17.65 3.45 1.93
CA PHE A 141 16.47 2.69 1.56
C PHE A 141 15.61 2.30 2.76
N PHE A 142 16.24 1.75 3.81
CA PHE A 142 15.54 1.37 5.04
C PHE A 142 14.85 2.57 5.71
N LEU A 143 15.52 3.71 5.80
CA LEU A 143 14.96 4.90 6.43
C LEU A 143 13.76 5.45 5.64
N THR A 144 13.83 5.47 4.30
CA THR A 144 12.70 5.84 3.45
C THR A 144 11.50 4.94 3.70
N VAL A 145 11.68 3.61 3.65
CA VAL A 145 10.61 2.63 3.91
C VAL A 145 10.06 2.75 5.33
N THR A 146 10.93 3.06 6.30
CA THR A 146 10.52 3.26 7.70
C THR A 146 9.62 4.48 7.86
N LEU A 147 10.00 5.61 7.24
CA LEU A 147 9.18 6.83 7.29
C LEU A 147 7.84 6.60 6.60
N GLU A 148 7.83 6.01 5.41
CA GLU A 148 6.59 5.63 4.70
C GLU A 148 5.71 4.69 5.54
N GLY A 149 6.32 3.74 6.23
CA GLY A 149 5.63 2.82 7.14
C GLY A 149 4.97 3.55 8.31
N ILE A 150 5.63 4.56 8.88
CA ILE A 150 5.09 5.38 9.97
C ILE A 150 3.94 6.26 9.45
N GLU A 151 4.14 6.92 8.31
CA GLU A 151 3.12 7.75 7.65
C GLU A 151 1.86 6.96 7.35
N SER A 152 2.00 5.78 6.74
CA SER A 152 0.88 4.89 6.44
C SER A 152 0.19 4.37 7.69
N LYS A 153 0.95 4.04 8.77
CA LYS A 153 0.36 3.46 9.98
C LYS A 153 -0.40 4.49 10.83
N TYR A 154 0.10 5.72 10.90
CA TYR A 154 -0.44 6.75 11.80
C TYR A 154 -1.08 7.93 11.08
N ASN A 155 -1.18 7.88 9.75
CA ASN A 155 -1.71 8.94 8.91
C ASN A 155 -1.05 10.30 9.19
N VAL A 156 0.28 10.30 9.18
CA VAL A 156 1.12 11.48 9.35
C VAL A 156 1.96 11.71 8.11
N GLU A 157 2.56 12.90 7.99
CA GLU A 157 3.52 13.24 6.93
C GLU A 157 4.85 13.62 7.54
N LEU A 158 5.94 13.01 7.05
CA LEU A 158 7.30 13.18 7.55
C LEU A 158 8.24 13.64 6.46
N SER A 159 9.09 14.62 6.79
CA SER A 159 10.13 15.09 5.90
C SER A 159 11.12 13.95 5.57
N ARG A 160 11.53 13.91 4.30
CA ARG A 160 12.64 13.08 3.82
C ARG A 160 14.01 13.69 4.12
N GLU A 161 14.05 14.87 4.75
CA GLU A 161 15.26 15.43 5.33
C GLU A 161 15.42 14.95 6.78
N TRP A 162 16.39 14.06 7.01
CA TRP A 162 16.66 13.54 8.34
C TRP A 162 18.12 13.65 8.75
N ILE A 163 18.35 13.65 10.06
CA ILE A 163 19.67 13.66 10.68
C ILE A 163 19.77 12.49 11.64
N ILE A 164 20.79 11.65 11.48
CA ILE A 164 21.10 10.60 12.46
C ILE A 164 21.88 11.23 13.62
N LEU A 165 21.37 11.07 14.84
CA LEU A 165 21.99 11.63 16.03
C LEU A 165 23.27 10.87 16.38
N LYS A 166 24.38 11.61 16.58
CA LYS A 166 25.69 11.02 16.92
C LYS A 166 25.83 10.65 18.40
N ASN A 167 25.25 11.47 19.28
CA ASN A 167 25.45 11.37 20.75
C ASN A 167 24.22 10.84 21.50
N ARG A 168 23.18 10.41 20.78
CA ARG A 168 21.94 9.90 21.37
C ARG A 168 21.41 8.77 20.50
N LYS A 169 21.31 7.57 21.07
CA LYS A 169 20.86 6.37 20.37
C LYS A 169 19.36 6.10 20.49
N PHE A 170 18.71 6.72 21.48
CA PHE A 170 17.29 6.59 21.77
C PHE A 170 16.78 7.88 22.43
N VAL A 171 15.56 8.30 22.07
CA VAL A 171 14.83 9.40 22.70
C VAL A 171 13.65 8.81 23.46
N GLY A 172 13.60 9.06 24.77
CA GLY A 172 12.54 8.58 25.66
C GLY A 172 12.91 7.39 26.50
N HIS A 173 11.89 6.72 27.02
CA HIS A 173 12.01 5.48 27.79
C HIS A 173 11.75 4.26 26.91
N LEU A 174 12.61 3.25 27.03
CA LEU A 174 12.50 2.06 26.22
C LEU A 174 11.43 1.14 26.82
N LEU A 175 10.28 1.07 26.15
CA LEU A 175 9.13 0.27 26.57
C LEU A 175 9.13 -1.09 25.88
N GLU A 176 8.44 -2.06 26.50
CA GLU A 176 8.18 -3.36 25.89
C GLU A 176 7.27 -3.18 24.67
N GLN A 177 7.63 -3.83 23.56
CA GLN A 177 6.87 -3.74 22.32
C GLN A 177 6.39 -5.11 21.86
N ASN A 178 5.16 -5.15 21.33
CA ASN A 178 4.59 -6.32 20.69
C ASN A 178 5.22 -6.52 19.31
N VAL A 179 6.10 -7.51 19.20
CA VAL A 179 6.77 -7.87 17.95
C VAL A 179 6.17 -9.14 17.39
N ARG A 180 5.82 -9.12 16.10
CA ARG A 180 5.45 -10.33 15.38
C ARG A 180 6.70 -11.14 15.07
N THR A 181 6.70 -12.41 15.47
CA THR A 181 7.84 -13.32 15.26
C THR A 181 7.89 -13.94 13.87
N GLN A 182 6.84 -13.75 13.08
CA GLN A 182 6.79 -14.18 11.69
C GLN A 182 6.38 -13.01 10.81
N SER A 183 6.98 -12.92 9.63
CA SER A 183 6.50 -12.01 8.59
C SER A 183 5.06 -12.40 8.26
N LYS A 184 4.20 -11.42 7.95
CA LYS A 184 2.87 -11.76 7.42
C LYS A 184 3.10 -12.71 6.25
N PRO A 185 2.51 -13.92 6.24
CA PRO A 185 2.50 -14.71 5.02
C PRO A 185 1.91 -13.81 3.93
N LEU A 186 2.51 -13.85 2.75
CA LEU A 186 1.75 -13.46 1.58
C LEU A 186 0.48 -14.32 1.62
N ILE A 187 -0.68 -13.70 1.72
CA ILE A 187 -1.89 -14.34 1.22
C ILE A 187 -1.72 -14.29 -0.29
N MET A 188 -0.94 -15.24 -0.80
CA MET A 188 -1.00 -15.67 -2.18
C MET A 188 -1.85 -16.92 -2.08
N GLU A 189 -3.13 -16.79 -2.43
CA GLU A 189 -4.03 -17.93 -2.52
C GLU A 189 -3.37 -18.92 -3.49
N SER A 190 -3.00 -20.07 -2.94
CA SER A 190 -2.62 -21.24 -3.70
C SER A 190 -3.87 -21.73 -4.40
N ASP A 191 -3.97 -21.54 -5.71
CA ASP A 191 -4.89 -22.34 -6.51
C ASP A 191 -4.32 -23.76 -6.58
N GLU A 192 -4.62 -24.55 -5.55
CA GLU A 192 -4.69 -26.00 -5.69
C GLU A 192 -5.89 -26.33 -6.57
N GLY A 193 -5.66 -26.35 -7.87
CA GLY A 193 -6.59 -26.80 -8.89
C GLY A 193 -5.96 -27.89 -9.74
N ASN A 194 -5.95 -29.12 -9.23
CA ASN A 194 -5.65 -30.32 -10.01
C ASN A 194 -6.71 -30.51 -11.11
N LYS A 195 -6.35 -30.40 -12.40
CA LYS A 195 -6.98 -31.12 -13.54
C LYS A 195 -5.99 -31.33 -14.69
N ASP A 196 -5.54 -32.58 -14.80
CA ASP A 196 -5.41 -33.44 -15.99
C ASP A 196 -4.65 -32.99 -17.27
N ILE A 197 -3.87 -33.95 -17.75
CA ILE A 197 -2.97 -33.92 -18.90
C ILE A 197 -3.73 -34.31 -20.20
N LEU A 198 -3.30 -33.71 -21.32
CA LEU A 198 -3.14 -34.23 -22.71
C LEU A 198 -3.91 -33.50 -23.84
N PRO A 199 -3.35 -33.51 -25.09
CA PRO A 199 -3.15 -32.34 -25.95
C PRO A 199 -3.89 -32.41 -27.30
N SER A 200 -3.93 -31.30 -28.05
CA SER A 200 -4.07 -31.26 -29.54
C SER A 200 -3.88 -29.79 -30.02
N SER A 201 -2.80 -29.45 -30.70
CA SER A 201 -2.60 -29.46 -32.17
C SER A 201 -3.24 -28.29 -32.95
N GLU A 202 -2.38 -27.40 -33.44
CA GLU A 202 -2.39 -26.62 -34.70
C GLU A 202 -3.73 -26.26 -35.38
N ALA A 203 -3.97 -24.96 -35.58
CA ALA A 203 -4.38 -24.43 -36.89
C ALA A 203 -4.18 -22.91 -36.99
N GLN A 204 -3.36 -22.53 -37.97
CA GLN A 204 -3.10 -21.18 -38.46
C GLN A 204 -4.37 -20.48 -38.95
N ARG A 205 -4.55 -19.18 -38.65
CA ARG A 205 -5.15 -18.21 -39.60
C ARG A 205 -4.48 -16.84 -39.46
N ARG A 206 -4.06 -16.31 -40.61
CA ARG A 206 -3.34 -15.06 -40.86
C ARG A 206 -4.28 -13.84 -40.73
N PRO A 207 -3.79 -12.62 -40.42
CA PRO A 207 -4.58 -11.39 -40.57
C PRO A 207 -4.44 -10.81 -42.00
N PRO A 208 -5.46 -10.12 -42.55
CA PRO A 208 -5.26 -9.13 -43.63
C PRO A 208 -4.91 -7.77 -43.00
N LEU A 209 -3.74 -7.19 -43.28
CA LEU A 209 -3.51 -6.03 -44.17
C LEU A 209 -4.71 -5.09 -44.38
N ILE A 210 -4.70 -3.94 -43.70
CA ILE A 210 -4.58 -2.59 -44.27
C ILE A 210 -3.99 -1.68 -43.18
N GLN A 211 -3.07 -0.82 -43.60
CA GLN A 211 -2.17 0.02 -42.82
C GLN A 211 -2.43 1.45 -43.30
N GLU A 212 -2.75 2.37 -42.39
CA GLU A 212 -2.63 3.81 -42.65
C GLU A 212 -1.65 4.44 -41.64
N MET A 213 -0.69 5.12 -42.25
CA MET A 213 0.52 5.80 -41.77
C MET A 213 0.13 7.21 -41.26
N ASP A 214 0.86 7.98 -40.45
CA ASP A 214 2.12 7.90 -39.72
C ASP A 214 2.01 9.04 -38.70
N PHE A 215 2.31 8.81 -37.43
CA PHE A 215 2.88 9.84 -36.56
C PHE A 215 4.00 9.18 -35.77
N LYS A 216 5.16 9.05 -36.43
CA LYS A 216 6.41 8.78 -35.74
C LYS A 216 7.00 10.11 -35.31
N GLU A 217 7.00 10.34 -34.00
CA GLU A 217 8.08 11.07 -33.34
C GLU A 217 8.28 10.47 -31.93
N ASP A 218 9.44 9.82 -31.80
CA ASP A 218 10.29 9.69 -30.61
C ASP A 218 9.65 9.49 -29.22
N MET A 219 9.70 8.25 -28.71
CA MET A 219 10.41 7.97 -27.43
C MET A 219 10.49 6.46 -27.19
N LYS A 220 11.70 5.94 -26.98
CA LYS A 220 11.90 4.65 -26.30
C LYS A 220 11.23 4.73 -24.92
N SER A 221 10.51 3.68 -24.53
CA SER A 221 9.82 3.46 -23.23
C SER A 221 8.42 4.06 -23.03
N LYS A 222 7.45 3.71 -23.88
CA LYS A 222 6.03 3.74 -23.47
C LYS A 222 5.59 2.31 -23.16
N GLY A 223 4.92 2.12 -22.02
CA GLY A 223 4.40 0.82 -21.59
C GLY A 223 3.50 0.13 -22.60
N LYS A 224 3.19 -1.13 -22.36
CA LYS A 224 2.27 -1.89 -23.21
C LYS A 224 0.91 -1.19 -23.24
N GLN A 225 0.27 -1.06 -24.40
CA GLN A 225 -1.09 -0.52 -24.46
C GLN A 225 -2.07 -1.57 -23.90
N PRO A 226 -2.93 -1.23 -22.91
CA PRO A 226 -3.96 -2.12 -22.41
C PRO A 226 -5.12 -2.24 -23.40
N ASP A 227 -5.81 -3.38 -23.38
CA ASP A 227 -7.04 -3.55 -24.14
C ASP A 227 -8.14 -2.72 -23.48
N PHE A 228 -8.80 -1.85 -24.24
CA PHE A 228 -9.85 -0.97 -23.73
C PHE A 228 -11.09 -0.98 -24.62
N ARG A 229 -12.23 -0.65 -24.04
CA ARG A 229 -13.50 -0.48 -24.72
C ARG A 229 -14.20 0.75 -24.16
N ILE A 230 -14.77 1.57 -25.03
CA ILE A 230 -15.59 2.71 -24.63
C ILE A 230 -17.04 2.38 -24.99
N LEU A 231 -17.91 2.52 -23.99
CA LEU A 231 -19.35 2.36 -24.10
C LEU A 231 -20.01 3.72 -23.93
N GLN A 232 -21.13 3.92 -24.60
CA GLN A 232 -21.91 5.15 -24.54
C GLN A 232 -23.28 4.83 -23.92
N GLU A 233 -23.70 5.61 -22.94
CA GLU A 233 -25.02 5.51 -22.29
C GLU A 233 -25.73 6.86 -22.38
N PRO A 234 -26.92 6.96 -22.99
CA PRO A 234 -27.67 5.92 -23.72
C PRO A 234 -26.99 5.46 -25.03
N PRO A 235 -27.24 4.21 -25.50
CA PRO A 235 -26.62 3.68 -26.72
C PRO A 235 -27.13 4.32 -28.01
N GLU A 236 -28.27 5.00 -27.98
CA GLU A 236 -28.85 5.74 -29.10
C GLU A 236 -28.99 7.23 -28.73
N GLY A 237 -28.49 8.12 -29.59
CA GLY A 237 -28.55 9.57 -29.40
C GLY A 237 -27.24 10.18 -28.88
N HIS A 238 -27.34 11.39 -28.33
CA HIS A 238 -26.23 12.05 -27.64
C HIS A 238 -26.01 11.34 -26.30
N PRO A 239 -24.82 10.77 -26.03
CA PRO A 239 -24.59 10.06 -24.79
C PRO A 239 -24.55 11.04 -23.62
N GLU A 240 -25.19 10.67 -22.51
CA GLU A 240 -25.09 11.41 -21.24
C GLU A 240 -23.81 10.99 -20.50
N PHE A 241 -23.38 9.74 -20.67
CA PHE A 241 -22.19 9.18 -20.04
C PHE A 241 -21.38 8.34 -21.05
N LEU A 242 -20.06 8.47 -20.96
CA LEU A 242 -19.11 7.54 -21.54
C LEU A 242 -18.55 6.65 -20.44
N VAL A 243 -18.52 5.34 -20.69
CA VAL A 243 -17.95 4.35 -19.78
C VAL A 243 -16.77 3.68 -20.48
N ALA A 244 -15.54 4.00 -20.05
CA ALA A 244 -14.34 3.35 -20.54
C ALA A 244 -13.97 2.16 -19.65
N GLU A 245 -13.99 0.95 -20.20
CA GLU A 245 -13.52 -0.28 -19.58
C GLU A 245 -12.10 -0.59 -20.07
N ILE A 246 -11.12 -0.53 -19.19
CA ILE A 246 -9.71 -0.75 -19.51
C ILE A 246 -9.23 -2.01 -18.77
N ASN A 247 -8.86 -3.04 -19.53
CA ASN A 247 -8.37 -4.30 -19.02
C ASN A 247 -6.88 -4.19 -18.66
N LEU A 248 -6.58 -4.40 -17.38
CA LEU A 248 -5.23 -4.29 -16.82
C LEU A 248 -4.83 -5.62 -16.16
N PRO A 249 -4.74 -6.74 -16.91
CA PRO A 249 -4.55 -8.07 -16.34
C PRO A 249 -3.21 -8.24 -15.61
N GLN A 250 -2.19 -7.43 -15.90
CA GLN A 250 -0.89 -7.49 -15.21
C GLN A 250 -0.84 -6.59 -13.96
N LEU A 251 -1.85 -5.75 -13.72
CA LEU A 251 -1.89 -4.83 -12.60
C LEU A 251 -2.44 -5.53 -11.34
N LYS A 252 -1.59 -5.72 -10.33
CA LYS A 252 -1.97 -6.34 -9.06
C LYS A 252 -2.51 -5.34 -8.03
N VAL A 253 -2.20 -4.05 -8.17
CA VAL A 253 -2.54 -3.01 -7.20
C VAL A 253 -3.03 -1.75 -7.92
N ALA A 254 -4.17 -1.19 -7.50
CA ALA A 254 -4.73 0.04 -8.08
C ALA A 254 -3.91 1.30 -7.73
N SER A 255 -3.13 1.29 -6.65
CA SER A 255 -2.34 2.44 -6.20
C SER A 255 -1.14 2.77 -7.09
N SER A 256 -0.77 1.90 -8.01
CA SER A 256 0.29 2.13 -9.00
C SER A 256 -0.25 2.66 -10.33
N LEU A 257 -1.54 2.99 -10.39
CA LEU A 257 -2.24 3.45 -11.57
C LEU A 257 -2.60 4.93 -11.41
N THR A 258 -2.16 5.75 -12.36
CA THR A 258 -2.56 7.14 -12.48
C THR A 258 -3.45 7.27 -13.71
N VAL A 259 -4.60 7.91 -13.55
CA VAL A 259 -5.56 8.15 -14.63
C VAL A 259 -5.90 9.62 -14.61
N ASP A 260 -5.54 10.33 -15.68
CA ASP A 260 -5.85 11.72 -15.91
C ASP A 260 -6.90 11.80 -17.02
N ILE A 261 -7.99 12.50 -16.75
CA ILE A 261 -9.11 12.70 -17.68
C ILE A 261 -9.12 14.18 -18.06
N GLY A 262 -8.82 14.47 -19.31
CA GLY A 262 -8.96 15.80 -19.91
C GLY A 262 -10.36 16.03 -20.48
N GLU A 263 -10.53 17.11 -21.25
CA GLU A 263 -11.81 17.43 -21.91
C GLU A 263 -12.24 16.36 -22.90
N ASP A 264 -11.31 15.87 -23.72
CA ASP A 264 -11.54 14.90 -24.78
C ASP A 264 -10.46 13.80 -24.81
N ARG A 265 -9.77 13.59 -23.68
CA ARG A 265 -8.58 12.72 -23.63
C ARG A 265 -8.48 11.93 -22.34
N ILE A 266 -8.17 10.64 -22.44
CA ILE A 266 -7.84 9.78 -21.30
C ILE A 266 -6.36 9.44 -21.37
N LEU A 267 -5.62 9.82 -20.33
CA LEU A 267 -4.25 9.42 -20.12
C LEU A 267 -4.18 8.48 -18.93
N LEU A 268 -3.82 7.23 -19.17
CA LEU A 268 -3.56 6.26 -18.13
C LEU A 268 -2.10 5.87 -18.18
N GLN A 269 -1.43 6.08 -17.06
CA GLN A 269 -0.04 5.72 -16.88
C GLN A 269 0.10 4.91 -15.61
N THR A 270 0.81 3.80 -15.72
CA THR A 270 1.24 3.05 -14.54
C THR A 270 2.61 3.53 -14.10
N ARG A 271 2.87 3.56 -12.78
CA ARG A 271 4.18 3.92 -12.22
C ARG A 271 5.30 3.00 -12.70
N SER A 272 4.97 1.75 -12.97
CA SER A 272 5.86 0.73 -13.53
C SER A 272 6.09 0.88 -15.04
N ASN A 273 5.38 1.79 -15.72
CA ASN A 273 5.33 1.88 -17.17
C ASN A 273 4.96 0.53 -17.84
N ALA A 274 4.24 -0.33 -17.11
CA ALA A 274 3.74 -1.61 -17.63
C ALA A 274 2.60 -1.37 -18.63
N TYR A 275 1.73 -0.42 -18.27
CA TYR A 275 0.68 0.10 -19.13
C TYR A 275 0.78 1.59 -19.34
N TYR A 276 0.61 1.98 -20.61
CA TYR A 276 0.46 3.35 -21.05
C TYR A 276 -0.69 3.38 -22.06
N LEU A 277 -1.70 4.21 -21.78
CA LEU A 277 -2.83 4.44 -22.66
C LEU A 277 -3.00 5.95 -22.80
N ASP A 278 -3.06 6.40 -24.02
CA ASP A 278 -3.23 7.80 -24.36
C ASP A 278 -4.19 7.85 -25.55
N ILE A 279 -5.45 8.15 -25.27
CA ILE A 279 -6.53 8.06 -26.25
C ILE A 279 -7.41 9.30 -26.20
N TYR A 280 -7.90 9.71 -27.36
CA TYR A 280 -8.92 10.73 -27.48
C TYR A 280 -10.31 10.09 -27.42
N ILE A 281 -11.24 10.75 -26.75
CA ILE A 281 -12.66 10.36 -26.68
C ILE A 281 -13.49 11.25 -27.61
N PRO A 282 -14.60 10.73 -28.16
CA PRO A 282 -15.35 11.43 -29.21
C PRO A 282 -16.24 12.58 -28.71
N TYR A 283 -16.39 12.75 -27.39
CA TYR A 283 -17.21 13.78 -26.78
C TYR A 283 -16.46 14.48 -25.64
N ASN A 284 -16.78 15.75 -25.42
CA ASN A 284 -16.25 16.53 -24.32
C ASN A 284 -16.90 16.10 -23.00
N VAL A 285 -16.08 15.84 -21.98
CA VAL A 285 -16.55 15.37 -20.67
C VAL A 285 -16.43 16.42 -19.58
N ILE A 286 -17.31 16.35 -18.59
CA ILE A 286 -17.30 17.21 -17.41
C ILE A 286 -16.30 16.63 -16.40
N GLN A 287 -15.06 17.12 -16.44
CA GLN A 287 -13.94 16.61 -15.64
C GLN A 287 -14.23 16.54 -14.13
N GLU A 288 -15.02 17.48 -13.61
CA GLU A 288 -15.37 17.59 -12.17
C GLU A 288 -16.28 16.44 -11.68
N GLU A 289 -17.04 15.82 -12.59
CA GLU A 289 -18.00 14.77 -12.27
C GLU A 289 -17.52 13.38 -12.76
N CYS A 290 -16.31 13.29 -13.31
CA CYS A 290 -15.73 12.02 -13.74
C CYS A 290 -15.38 11.12 -12.54
N GLY A 291 -15.76 9.85 -12.63
CA GLY A 291 -15.47 8.82 -11.63
C GLY A 291 -14.64 7.68 -12.22
N ALA A 292 -13.77 7.09 -11.41
CA ALA A 292 -13.01 5.91 -11.80
C ALA A 292 -13.12 4.83 -10.73
N GLN A 293 -13.39 3.60 -11.15
CA GLN A 293 -13.52 2.44 -10.29
C GLN A 293 -12.68 1.29 -10.83
N PHE A 294 -11.72 0.80 -10.02
CA PHE A 294 -10.94 -0.37 -10.38
C PHE A 294 -11.48 -1.64 -9.71
N ASN A 295 -11.97 -2.57 -10.51
CA ASN A 295 -12.42 -3.86 -10.02
C ASN A 295 -11.24 -4.83 -9.91
N ARG A 296 -10.81 -5.11 -8.67
CA ARG A 296 -9.66 -5.99 -8.37
C ARG A 296 -9.88 -7.45 -8.75
N LYS A 297 -11.14 -7.91 -8.87
CA LYS A 297 -11.48 -9.29 -9.24
C LYS A 297 -11.35 -9.52 -10.74
N THR A 298 -11.89 -8.59 -11.54
CA THR A 298 -11.86 -8.67 -13.01
C THR A 298 -10.61 -8.02 -13.61
N ARG A 299 -9.85 -7.26 -12.82
CA ARG A 299 -8.70 -6.44 -13.25
C ARG A 299 -9.08 -5.43 -14.34
N VAL A 300 -10.29 -4.89 -14.23
CA VAL A 300 -10.83 -3.88 -15.15
C VAL A 300 -10.94 -2.55 -14.41
N LEU A 301 -10.37 -1.51 -15.00
CA LEU A 301 -10.66 -0.13 -14.63
C LEU A 301 -11.88 0.33 -15.42
N THR A 302 -12.92 0.75 -14.72
CA THR A 302 -14.11 1.37 -15.29
C THR A 302 -14.02 2.87 -15.00
N VAL A 303 -14.00 3.69 -16.06
CA VAL A 303 -14.01 5.15 -15.97
C VAL A 303 -15.35 5.64 -16.48
N THR A 304 -16.13 6.27 -15.60
CA THR A 304 -17.42 6.87 -15.93
C THR A 304 -17.23 8.37 -16.10
N MET A 305 -17.55 8.86 -17.29
CA MET A 305 -17.31 10.25 -17.69
C MET A 305 -18.63 10.85 -18.19
N PRO A 306 -19.24 11.80 -17.46
CA PRO A 306 -20.41 12.51 -17.93
C PRO A 306 -20.04 13.42 -19.11
N VAL A 307 -20.84 13.39 -20.16
CA VAL A 307 -20.65 14.15 -21.40
C VAL A 307 -21.37 15.49 -21.31
N GLN A 308 -20.75 16.55 -21.85
CA GLN A 308 -21.42 17.85 -21.96
C GLN A 308 -22.65 17.74 -22.89
N PRO A 309 -23.82 18.26 -22.48
CA PRO A 309 -24.99 18.31 -23.36
C PRO A 309 -24.73 19.21 -24.57
N ASP A 310 -25.17 18.78 -25.75
CA ASP A 310 -25.20 19.62 -26.95
C ASP A 310 -25.99 20.91 -26.65
N SER A 311 -25.34 22.07 -26.79
CA SER A 311 -26.01 23.39 -26.81
C SER A 311 -26.65 23.67 -28.18
#